data_AF-A0A7S1YDB2-F1
#
_entry.id   AF-A0A7S1YDB2-F1
#
_cell.length_a   1.000
_cell.length_b   1.000
_cell.length_c   1.000
_cell.angle_alpha   90.00
_cell.angle_beta   90.00
_cell.angle_gamma   90.00
#
_symmetry.space_group_name_H-M   'P 1'
#
loop_
_entity.id
_entity.type
_entity.pdbx_description
1 polymer ?
#
loop_
_entity_poly.entity_id
_entity_poly.type
_entity_poly.pdbx_seq_one_letter_code
_entity_poly.pdbx_strand_id
1 'polypeptide(L)'
;HDLGREKFVEKVWEWKKEYGTRITTQLRSLGSSVDWSRERFTMDEMLSKAVVEAFNRFHEKGLMYRANRLGNWSCALKSAISDIEVDYIDLEGRTFLDVKTHKGNAKDPKGRYEFGTLTSFAYPVEDSEEQLVVATTRLETMLGDTAVAVHP
;
A
#
# COMPACT_ATOMS: atom_id res chain seq x y z
N HIS A 1 14.05 -10.03 8.73
CA HIS A 1 12.97 -10.50 9.64
C HIS A 1 13.61 -10.83 10.99
N ASP A 2 14.37 -9.88 11.54
CA ASP A 2 15.56 -10.27 12.33
C ASP A 2 15.26 -10.46 13.82
N LEU A 3 14.09 -9.98 14.28
CA LEU A 3 13.63 -10.08 15.66
C LEU A 3 12.54 -11.14 15.86
N GLY A 4 11.92 -11.65 14.80
CA GLY A 4 10.70 -12.46 14.89
C GLY A 4 9.46 -11.64 15.27
N ARG A 5 8.26 -12.24 15.16
CA ARG A 5 6.99 -11.53 15.38
C ARG A 5 6.81 -11.07 16.83
N GLU A 6 7.05 -11.96 17.80
CA GLU A 6 6.79 -11.70 19.22
C GLU A 6 7.64 -10.55 19.75
N LYS A 7 8.96 -10.64 19.59
CA LYS A 7 9.89 -9.57 20.04
C LYS A 7 9.66 -8.25 19.29
N PHE A 8 9.25 -8.32 18.02
CA PHE A 8 8.88 -7.11 17.29
C PHE A 8 7.64 -6.44 17.88
N VAL A 9 6.60 -7.22 18.21
CA VAL A 9 5.39 -6.70 18.86
C VAL A 9 5.71 -6.10 20.21
N GLU A 10 6.55 -6.75 21.02
CA GLU A 10 7.03 -6.19 22.29
C GLU A 10 7.70 -4.82 22.08
N LYS A 11 8.57 -4.71 21.06
CA LYS A 11 9.23 -3.44 20.74
C LYS A 11 8.26 -2.34 20.32
N VAL A 12 7.22 -2.68 19.57
CA VAL A 12 6.16 -1.74 19.19
C VAL A 12 5.39 -1.26 20.43
N TRP A 13 5.14 -2.12 21.41
CA TRP A 13 4.50 -1.73 22.68
C TRP A 13 5.38 -0.84 23.54
N GLU A 14 6.70 -1.09 23.60
CA GLU A 14 7.66 -0.19 24.25
C GLU A 14 7.61 1.20 23.63
N TRP A 15 7.70 1.26 22.29
CA TRP A 15 7.60 2.50 21.54
C TRP A 15 6.27 3.22 21.80
N LYS A 16 5.15 2.50 21.77
CA LYS A 16 3.83 3.06 22.07
C LYS A 16 3.78 3.67 23.47
N LYS A 17 4.39 3.04 24.47
CA LYS A 17 4.42 3.54 25.84
C LYS A 17 5.22 4.84 25.93
N GLU A 18 6.39 4.89 25.31
CA GLU A 18 7.24 6.08 25.29
C GLU A 18 6.53 7.28 24.63
N TYR A 19 6.08 7.10 23.39
CA TYR A 19 5.47 8.17 22.61
C TYR A 19 4.06 8.51 23.08
N GLY A 20 3.28 7.53 23.53
CA GLY A 20 1.96 7.75 24.12
C GLY A 20 2.03 8.59 25.40
N THR A 21 3.02 8.32 26.27
CA THR A 21 3.24 9.14 27.47
C THR A 21 3.65 10.56 27.10
N ARG A 22 4.48 10.73 26.06
CA ARG A 22 4.88 12.05 25.57
C ARG A 22 3.70 12.86 25.03
N ILE A 23 2.85 12.25 24.20
CA ILE A 23 1.66 12.90 23.62
C ILE A 23 0.69 13.35 24.72
N THR A 24 0.40 12.47 25.68
CA THR A 24 -0.52 12.80 26.79
C THR A 24 0.06 13.89 27.68
N THR A 25 1.37 13.88 27.94
CA THR A 25 2.05 14.94 28.71
C THR A 25 1.96 16.29 27.99
N GLN A 26 2.20 16.31 26.68
CA GLN A 26 2.06 17.53 25.86
C GLN A 26 0.62 18.08 25.91
N LEU A 27 -0.38 17.22 25.76
CA LEU A 27 -1.79 17.63 25.84
C LEU A 27 -2.17 18.17 27.23
N ARG A 28 -1.64 17.58 28.31
CA ARG A 28 -1.83 18.10 29.68
C ARG A 28 -1.17 19.46 29.87
N SER A 29 0.06 19.63 29.36
CA SER A 29 0.79 20.89 29.43
C SER A 29 0.13 22.02 28.62
N LEU A 30 -0.61 21.68 27.57
CA LEU A 30 -1.45 22.64 26.83
C LEU A 30 -2.74 23.04 27.57
N GLY A 31 -3.03 22.45 28.73
CA GLY A 31 -4.24 22.74 29.50
C GLY A 31 -5.49 22.02 28.99
N SER A 32 -5.34 20.89 28.27
CA SER A 32 -6.48 20.14 27.76
C SER A 32 -7.32 19.54 28.91
N SER A 33 -8.58 19.96 29.01
CA SER A 33 -9.55 19.59 30.06
C SER A 33 -10.35 18.31 29.76
N VAL A 34 -9.80 17.40 28.97
CA VAL A 34 -10.44 16.12 28.65
C VAL A 34 -10.50 15.19 29.87
N ASP A 35 -11.42 14.21 29.84
CA ASP A 35 -11.54 13.21 30.91
C ASP A 35 -10.39 12.17 30.84
N TRP A 36 -9.30 12.50 31.51
CA TRP A 36 -8.12 11.65 31.64
C TRP A 36 -8.37 10.31 32.34
N SER A 37 -9.45 10.17 33.12
CA SER A 37 -9.79 8.90 33.77
C SER A 37 -10.29 7.85 32.76
N ARG A 38 -10.75 8.31 31.59
CA ARG A 38 -11.27 7.48 30.50
C ARG A 38 -10.33 7.42 29.31
N GLU A 39 -9.04 7.62 29.51
CA GLU A 39 -8.06 7.42 28.46
C GLU A 39 -8.17 5.99 27.89
N ARG A 40 -8.18 5.88 26.57
CA ARG A 40 -8.30 4.61 25.83
C ARG A 40 -7.31 4.60 24.67
N PHE A 41 -6.97 3.40 24.22
CA PHE A 41 -6.08 3.18 23.10
C PHE A 41 -6.70 2.18 22.14
N THR A 42 -6.60 2.41 20.84
CA THR A 42 -7.31 1.61 19.83
C THR A 42 -7.07 0.10 19.92
N MET A 43 -5.90 -0.33 20.43
CA MET A 43 -5.58 -1.75 20.67
C MET A 43 -5.67 -2.16 22.14
N ASP A 44 -6.37 -1.41 22.99
CA ASP A 44 -6.71 -1.86 24.34
C ASP A 44 -7.72 -3.01 24.31
N GLU A 45 -7.86 -3.74 25.43
CA GLU A 45 -8.68 -4.96 25.47
C GLU A 45 -10.15 -4.68 25.16
N MET A 46 -10.69 -3.56 25.66
CA MET A 46 -12.09 -3.19 25.49
C MET A 46 -12.38 -2.83 24.02
N LEU A 47 -11.58 -1.96 23.41
CA LEU A 47 -11.76 -1.51 22.03
C LEU A 47 -11.45 -2.63 21.04
N SER A 48 -10.48 -3.50 21.34
CA SER A 48 -10.23 -4.71 20.54
C SER A 48 -11.45 -5.62 20.53
N LYS A 49 -12.08 -5.85 21.69
CA LYS A 49 -13.34 -6.62 21.78
C LYS A 49 -14.47 -5.95 20.97
N ALA A 50 -14.57 -4.62 21.00
CA ALA A 50 -15.57 -3.90 20.22
C ALA A 50 -15.37 -4.06 18.69
N VAL A 51 -14.13 -4.07 18.22
CA VAL A 51 -13.82 -4.30 16.80
C VAL A 51 -14.15 -5.74 16.38
N VAL A 52 -13.83 -6.74 17.20
CA VAL A 52 -14.19 -8.14 16.91
C VAL A 52 -15.70 -8.31 16.83
N GLU A 53 -16.45 -7.72 17.75
CA GLU A 53 -17.92 -7.74 17.73
C GLU A 53 -18.48 -7.08 16.46
N ALA A 54 -17.96 -5.91 16.09
CA ALA A 54 -18.38 -5.21 14.87
C ALA A 54 -18.11 -6.05 13.61
N PHE A 55 -16.93 -6.68 13.54
CA PHE A 55 -16.56 -7.58 12.46
C PHE A 55 -17.54 -8.76 12.35
N ASN A 56 -17.81 -9.46 13.46
CA ASN A 56 -18.75 -10.59 13.46
C ASN A 56 -20.15 -10.18 13.00
N ARG A 57 -20.67 -9.05 13.48
CA ARG A 57 -21.97 -8.53 13.06
C ARG A 57 -22.04 -8.21 11.58
N PHE A 58 -20.99 -7.65 11.00
CA PHE A 58 -20.95 -7.36 9.56
C PHE A 58 -20.88 -8.64 8.73
N HIS A 59 -20.20 -9.67 9.22
CA HIS A 59 -20.14 -10.97 8.57
C HIS A 59 -21.50 -11.68 8.63
N GLU A 60 -22.15 -11.72 9.80
CA GLU A 60 -23.48 -12.31 9.99
C GLU A 60 -24.56 -11.64 9.12
N LYS A 61 -24.44 -10.33 8.88
CA LYS A 61 -25.34 -9.57 7.99
C LYS A 61 -25.01 -9.74 6.50
N GLY A 62 -23.98 -10.48 6.14
CA GLY A 62 -23.54 -10.66 4.75
C GLY A 62 -22.93 -9.41 4.11
N LEU A 63 -22.49 -8.43 4.92
CA LEU A 63 -21.85 -7.20 4.44
C LEU A 63 -20.36 -7.36 4.17
N MET A 64 -19.76 -8.45 4.65
CA MET A 64 -18.35 -8.80 4.42
C MET A 64 -18.24 -10.13 3.69
N TYR A 65 -17.27 -10.21 2.80
CA TYR A 65 -16.95 -11.41 2.05
C TYR A 65 -15.44 -11.52 1.83
N ARG A 66 -14.98 -12.71 1.45
CA ARG A 66 -13.61 -12.96 1.03
C ARG A 66 -13.63 -13.41 -0.43
N ALA A 67 -12.91 -12.69 -1.29
CA ALA A 67 -12.77 -13.02 -2.70
C ALA A 67 -11.39 -12.62 -3.22
N ASN A 68 -11.00 -13.19 -4.35
CA ASN A 68 -9.82 -12.77 -5.10
C ASN A 68 -10.21 -11.56 -5.94
N ARG A 69 -9.69 -10.38 -5.57
CA ARG A 69 -9.93 -9.12 -6.27
C ARG A 69 -8.61 -8.36 -6.39
N LEU A 70 -8.50 -7.56 -7.45
CA LEU A 70 -7.41 -6.60 -7.58
C LEU A 70 -7.51 -5.58 -6.42
N GLY A 71 -6.41 -5.37 -5.72
CA GLY A 71 -6.26 -4.36 -4.68
C GLY A 71 -4.85 -3.79 -4.70
N ASN A 72 -4.66 -2.67 -4.02
CA ASN A 72 -3.36 -2.01 -3.99
C ASN A 72 -2.42 -2.77 -3.05
N TRP A 73 -1.19 -3.03 -3.52
CA TRP A 73 -0.17 -3.73 -2.77
C TRP A 73 1.06 -2.84 -2.58
N SER A 74 1.47 -2.65 -1.33
CA SER A 74 2.70 -1.94 -1.01
C SER A 74 3.87 -2.92 -0.91
N CYS A 75 4.82 -2.87 -1.85
CA CYS A 75 6.05 -3.67 -1.80
C CYS A 75 6.94 -3.32 -0.60
N ALA A 76 6.84 -2.09 -0.10
CA ALA A 76 7.55 -1.58 1.06
C ALA A 76 7.08 -2.25 2.36
N LEU A 77 5.77 -2.18 2.60
CA LEU A 77 5.14 -2.67 3.81
C LEU A 77 4.83 -4.17 3.74
N LYS A 78 4.85 -4.74 2.53
CA LYS A 78 4.42 -6.11 2.23
C LYS A 78 2.99 -6.38 2.72
N SER A 79 2.10 -5.44 2.44
CA SER A 79 0.69 -5.49 2.83
C SER A 79 -0.19 -4.90 1.74
N ALA A 80 -1.44 -5.35 1.71
CA ALA A 80 -2.50 -4.66 1.00
C ALA A 80 -2.80 -3.33 1.69
N ILE A 81 -3.11 -2.31 0.88
CA ILE A 81 -3.54 -0.97 1.31
C ILE A 81 -4.86 -0.62 0.62
N SER A 82 -5.66 0.20 1.28
CA SER A 82 -6.93 0.70 0.76
C SER A 82 -6.70 1.83 -0.24
N ASP A 83 -7.69 2.10 -1.10
CA ASP A 83 -7.60 3.17 -2.10
C ASP A 83 -7.37 4.55 -1.47
N ILE A 84 -7.91 4.80 -0.26
CA ILE A 84 -7.74 6.07 0.45
C ILE A 84 -6.33 6.25 1.05
N GLU A 85 -5.53 5.17 1.14
CA GLU A 85 -4.14 5.21 1.58
C GLU A 85 -3.15 5.41 0.41
N VAL A 86 -3.66 5.54 -0.82
CA VAL A 86 -2.86 5.75 -2.02
C VAL A 86 -2.87 7.22 -2.42
N ASP A 87 -1.69 7.83 -2.39
CA ASP A 87 -1.46 9.15 -2.97
C ASP A 87 -1.13 9.02 -4.46
N TYR A 88 -1.85 9.77 -5.29
CA TYR A 88 -1.62 9.83 -6.74
C TYR A 88 -0.68 10.98 -7.07
N ILE A 89 0.34 10.69 -7.88
CA ILE A 89 1.29 11.67 -8.39
C ILE A 89 1.20 11.65 -9.90
N ASP A 90 0.74 12.75 -10.47
CA ASP A 90 0.66 12.91 -11.92
C ASP A 90 2.03 13.26 -12.49
N LEU A 91 2.39 12.62 -13.60
CA LEU A 91 3.64 12.84 -14.31
C LEU A 91 3.31 13.28 -15.74
N GLU A 92 3.81 14.44 -16.16
CA GLU A 92 3.59 14.96 -17.52
C GLU A 92 4.40 14.21 -18.59
N GLY A 93 5.43 13.47 -18.19
CA GLY A 93 6.26 12.69 -19.10
C GLY A 93 7.38 11.95 -18.38
N ARG A 94 8.42 11.61 -19.15
CA ARG A 94 9.58 10.84 -18.66
C ARG A 94 10.23 11.51 -17.45
N THR A 95 10.12 10.86 -16.30
CA THR A 95 10.58 11.38 -15.00
C THR A 95 11.33 10.30 -14.23
N PHE A 96 12.45 10.67 -13.61
CA PHE A 96 13.22 9.78 -12.75
C PHE A 96 12.84 9.99 -11.29
N LEU A 97 12.20 9.00 -10.66
CA LEU A 97 11.76 9.04 -9.27
C LEU A 97 12.58 8.11 -8.39
N ASP A 98 12.75 8.52 -7.14
CA ASP A 98 13.38 7.70 -6.10
C ASP A 98 12.34 6.80 -5.43
N VAL A 99 12.55 5.49 -5.50
CA VAL A 99 11.71 4.50 -4.83
C VAL A 99 12.41 4.12 -3.53
N LYS A 100 12.02 4.76 -2.43
CA LYS A 100 12.68 4.66 -1.10
C LYS A 100 12.95 3.24 -0.62
N THR A 101 12.14 2.26 -1.05
CA THR A 101 12.21 0.88 -0.59
C THR A 101 12.95 -0.07 -1.52
N HIS A 102 13.40 0.42 -2.69
CA HIS A 102 14.17 -0.37 -3.64
C HIS A 102 15.48 0.33 -3.94
N LYS A 103 16.60 -0.35 -3.67
CA LYS A 103 17.93 0.19 -3.93
C LYS A 103 18.28 0.04 -5.41
N GLY A 104 17.88 1.02 -6.19
CA GLY A 104 18.57 1.38 -7.42
C GLY A 104 18.23 0.58 -8.66
N ASN A 105 17.91 1.29 -9.75
CA ASN A 105 18.11 0.77 -11.09
C ASN A 105 19.62 0.63 -11.35
N ALA A 106 20.10 -0.57 -11.69
CA ALA A 106 21.51 -0.82 -12.01
C ALA A 106 22.04 0.02 -13.18
N LYS A 107 21.15 0.61 -13.99
CA LYS A 107 21.48 1.44 -15.15
C LYS A 107 21.59 2.94 -14.85
N ASP A 108 21.21 3.41 -13.66
CA ASP A 108 21.32 4.83 -13.26
C ASP A 108 22.29 5.00 -12.08
N PRO A 109 23.35 5.84 -12.20
CA PRO A 109 24.29 6.11 -11.11
C PRO A 109 23.64 6.64 -9.82
N LYS A 110 22.44 7.24 -9.92
CA LYS A 110 21.67 7.74 -8.77
C LYS A 110 20.62 6.74 -8.26
N GLY A 111 20.51 5.57 -8.88
CA GLY A 111 19.58 4.52 -8.48
C GLY A 111 18.09 4.88 -8.63
N ARG A 112 17.74 5.82 -9.52
CA ARG A 112 16.35 6.21 -9.72
C ARG A 112 15.67 5.30 -10.73
N TYR A 113 14.35 5.21 -10.60
CA TYR A 113 13.51 4.50 -11.55
C TYR A 113 12.90 5.47 -12.55
N GLU A 114 12.84 5.03 -13.79
CA GLU A 114 12.24 5.78 -14.88
C GLU A 114 10.73 5.51 -14.91
N PHE A 115 9.94 6.57 -14.89
CA PHE A 115 8.48 6.53 -15.01
C PHE A 115 8.01 7.49 -16.10
N GLY A 116 6.79 7.30 -16.61
CA GLY A 116 6.19 8.20 -17.59
C GLY A 116 6.75 8.06 -19.01
N THR A 117 7.44 6.96 -19.32
CA THR A 117 7.89 6.63 -20.68
C THR A 117 6.89 5.70 -21.35
N LEU A 118 6.32 6.14 -22.47
CA LEU A 118 5.44 5.31 -23.30
C LEU A 118 6.30 4.49 -24.28
N THR A 119 6.21 3.17 -24.19
CA THR A 119 6.96 2.24 -25.05
C THR A 119 6.00 1.54 -26.00
N SER A 120 6.35 1.51 -27.29
CA SER A 120 5.62 0.75 -28.31
C SER A 120 6.33 -0.56 -28.64
N PHE A 121 5.58 -1.64 -28.72
CA PHE A 121 6.04 -2.96 -29.16
C PHE A 121 4.94 -3.63 -29.98
N ALA A 122 5.25 -4.72 -30.69
CA ALA A 122 4.30 -5.33 -31.61
C ALA A 122 4.14 -6.83 -31.36
N TYR A 123 2.89 -7.30 -31.41
CA TYR A 123 2.54 -8.71 -31.43
C TYR A 123 2.32 -9.19 -32.87
N PRO A 124 2.89 -10.32 -33.30
CA PRO A 124 2.57 -10.90 -34.60
C PRO A 124 1.12 -11.42 -34.59
N VAL A 125 0.42 -11.23 -35.70
CA VAL A 125 -0.93 -11.77 -35.90
C VAL A 125 -0.81 -13.23 -36.35
N GLU A 126 -1.62 -14.11 -35.75
CA GLU A 126 -1.67 -15.51 -36.16
C GLU A 126 -2.12 -15.62 -37.63
N ASP A 127 -1.45 -16.48 -38.40
CA ASP A 127 -1.71 -16.72 -39.83
C ASP A 127 -1.58 -15.49 -40.75
N SER A 128 -0.84 -14.45 -40.34
CA SER A 128 -0.59 -13.24 -41.13
C SER A 128 0.84 -12.72 -40.96
N GLU A 129 1.33 -11.94 -41.94
CA GLU A 129 2.57 -11.15 -41.78
C GLU A 129 2.33 -9.83 -41.03
N GLU A 130 1.07 -9.52 -40.72
CA GLU A 130 0.68 -8.32 -40.00
C GLU A 130 1.11 -8.36 -38.53
N GLN A 131 1.32 -7.17 -37.97
CA GLN A 131 1.70 -6.99 -36.58
C GLN A 131 0.80 -5.95 -35.93
N LEU A 132 0.38 -6.21 -34.70
CA LEU A 132 -0.42 -5.31 -33.90
C LEU A 132 0.48 -4.54 -32.93
N VAL A 133 0.62 -3.24 -33.17
CA VAL A 133 1.42 -2.35 -32.30
C VAL A 133 0.61 -1.94 -31.08
N VAL A 134 1.17 -2.19 -29.89
CA VAL A 134 0.62 -1.84 -28.58
C VAL A 134 1.56 -0.86 -27.89
N ALA A 135 0.99 0.15 -27.22
CA ALA A 135 1.74 1.12 -26.43
C ALA A 135 1.43 0.96 -24.93
N THR A 136 2.47 0.89 -24.09
CA THR A 136 2.34 0.75 -22.63
C THR A 136 3.40 1.57 -21.90
N THR A 137 3.09 2.02 -20.69
CA THR A 137 4.05 2.64 -19.76
C THR A 137 4.73 1.63 -18.83
N ARG A 138 4.27 0.38 -18.82
CA ARG A 138 4.84 -0.73 -18.02
C ARG A 138 5.15 -1.90 -18.92
N LEU A 139 6.30 -1.87 -19.58
CA LEU A 139 6.71 -2.94 -20.50
C LEU A 139 6.84 -4.29 -19.77
N GLU A 140 7.22 -4.29 -18.50
CA GLU A 140 7.35 -5.48 -17.67
C GLU A 140 6.02 -6.22 -17.47
N THR A 141 4.87 -5.55 -17.62
CA THR A 141 3.56 -6.22 -17.52
C THR A 141 3.16 -6.94 -18.80
N MET A 142 3.88 -6.76 -19.91
CA MET A 142 3.65 -7.45 -21.19
C MET A 142 3.59 -8.98 -21.02
N LEU A 143 4.40 -9.55 -20.11
CA LEU A 143 4.43 -10.99 -19.85
C LEU A 143 3.15 -11.52 -19.17
N GLY A 144 2.34 -10.63 -18.62
CA GLY A 144 1.03 -10.94 -18.04
C GLY A 144 -0.14 -10.60 -18.98
N ASP A 145 0.13 -10.22 -20.23
CA ASP A 145 -0.91 -9.91 -21.20
C ASP A 145 -1.75 -11.16 -21.50
N THR A 146 -3.06 -10.98 -21.60
CA THR A 146 -4.02 -12.06 -21.88
C THR A 146 -4.87 -11.81 -23.13
N ALA A 147 -5.01 -10.55 -23.54
CA ALA A 147 -5.72 -10.12 -24.73
C ALA A 147 -5.28 -8.69 -25.10
N VAL A 148 -5.54 -8.27 -26.34
CA VAL A 148 -5.39 -6.88 -26.78
C VAL A 148 -6.79 -6.26 -26.97
N ALA A 149 -7.02 -5.10 -26.37
CA ALA A 149 -8.29 -4.38 -26.49
C ALA A 149 -8.26 -3.43 -27.70
N VAL A 150 -9.29 -3.50 -28.55
CA VAL A 150 -9.49 -2.62 -29.71
C VAL A 150 -10.84 -1.93 -29.57
N HIS A 151 -10.90 -0.63 -29.87
CA HIS A 151 -12.17 0.10 -29.87
C HIS A 151 -13.04 -0.38 -31.05
N PRO A 152 -14.32 -0.75 -30.81
CA PRO A 152 -15.26 -1.10 -31.88
C PRO A 152 -15.52 0.07 -32.84
#